data_AF-A0A951ENQ5-F1
#
_entry.id   AF-A0A951ENQ5-F1
#
_cell.length_a   1.000
_cell.length_b   1.000
_cell.length_c   1.000
_cell.angle_alpha   90.00
_cell.angle_beta   90.00
_cell.angle_gamma   90.00
#
_symmetry.space_group_name_H-M   'P 1'
#
loop_
_entity.id
_entity.type
_entity.pdbx_description
1 polymer ?
#
loop_
_entity_poly.entity_id
_entity_poly.type
_entity_poly.pdbx_seq_one_letter_code
_entity_poly.pdbx_strand_id
1 'polypeptide(L)'
;DLLRVRAFPFSGEVATFLDAHEQVFVVEQNRDAQLRTLLLAECGADPAQLVPILHYDGTPVTARFIRSAIAEQLQLVKAAPHRRKVVL
;
A
#
# COMPACT_ATOMS: atom_id res chain seq x y z
N ASP A 1 7.95 -1.43 -8.68
CA ASP A 1 7.39 -0.38 -9.55
C ASP A 1 6.71 0.72 -8.73
N LEU A 2 6.14 1.73 -9.39
CA LEU A 2 5.41 2.82 -8.73
C LEU A 2 4.14 3.15 -9.52
N LEU A 3 3.04 3.39 -8.79
CA LEU A 3 1.78 3.89 -9.33
C LEU A 3 1.33 5.11 -8.52
N ARG A 4 0.78 6.12 -9.20
CA ARG A 4 0.12 7.27 -8.57
C ARG A 4 -1.37 7.27 -8.89
N VAL A 5 -2.20 7.08 -7.88
CA VAL A 5 -3.66 7.27 -7.99
C VAL A 5 -3.95 8.75 -8.24
N ARG A 6 -4.80 9.05 -9.24
CA ARG A 6 -5.12 10.43 -9.67
C ARG A 6 -6.56 10.86 -9.43
N ALA A 7 -7.50 9.93 -9.42
CA ALA A 7 -8.91 10.22 -9.26
C ALA A 7 -9.68 9.00 -8.73
N PHE A 8 -10.85 9.28 -8.18
CA PHE A 8 -11.92 8.31 -7.97
C PHE A 8 -13.05 8.61 -9.00
N PRO A 9 -13.70 7.61 -9.62
CA PRO A 9 -13.45 6.16 -9.51
C PRO A 9 -12.05 5.76 -10.01
N PHE A 10 -11.51 4.66 -9.47
CA PHE A 10 -10.16 4.21 -9.84
C PHE A 10 -10.11 3.70 -11.28
N SER A 11 -9.03 4.03 -12.00
CA SER A 11 -8.76 3.46 -13.32
C SER A 11 -8.35 1.99 -13.20
N GLY A 12 -8.62 1.18 -14.23
CA GLY A 12 -8.24 -0.24 -14.26
C GLY A 12 -6.75 -0.51 -14.02
N GLU A 13 -5.87 0.44 -14.36
CA GLU A 13 -4.44 0.39 -14.06
C GLU A 13 -4.14 0.16 -12.57
N VAL A 14 -5.00 0.65 -11.66
CA VAL A 14 -4.85 0.44 -10.21
C VAL A 14 -5.00 -1.05 -9.87
N ALA A 15 -6.06 -1.69 -10.36
CA ALA A 15 -6.30 -3.11 -10.14
C ALA A 15 -5.19 -3.97 -10.77
N THR A 16 -4.79 -3.67 -12.02
CA THR A 16 -3.68 -4.37 -12.68
C THR A 16 -2.37 -4.25 -11.91
N PHE A 17 -2.08 -3.06 -11.35
CA PHE A 17 -0.89 -2.87 -10.53
C PHE A 17 -0.96 -3.70 -9.24
N LEU A 18 -2.12 -3.73 -8.57
CA LEU A 18 -2.30 -4.55 -7.38
C LEU A 18 -2.10 -6.04 -7.72
N ASP A 19 -2.76 -6.58 -8.74
CA ASP A 19 -2.66 -8.01 -9.10
C ASP A 19 -1.24 -8.46 -9.44
N ALA A 20 -0.43 -7.57 -10.01
CA ALA A 20 0.95 -7.85 -10.39
C ALA A 20 1.95 -7.90 -9.23
N HIS A 21 1.56 -7.51 -8.01
CA HIS A 21 2.49 -7.35 -6.88
C HIS A 21 2.06 -8.14 -5.65
N GLU A 22 2.96 -8.92 -5.04
CA GLU A 22 2.67 -9.64 -3.79
C GLU A 22 2.43 -8.70 -2.60
N GLN A 23 3.09 -7.54 -2.59
CA GLN A 23 2.93 -6.49 -1.58
C GLN A 23 2.96 -5.11 -2.22
N VAL A 24 2.11 -4.23 -1.71
CA VAL A 24 2.00 -2.85 -2.17
C VAL A 24 2.02 -1.93 -0.95
N PHE A 25 3.02 -1.04 -0.93
CA PHE A 25 3.10 0.03 0.06
C PHE A 25 2.17 1.18 -0.34
N VAL A 26 1.19 1.46 0.50
CA VAL A 26 0.23 2.56 0.29
C VAL A 26 0.73 3.77 1.07
N VAL A 27 1.39 4.70 0.37
CA VAL A 27 1.92 5.93 0.96
C VAL A 27 0.86 7.01 0.89
N GLU A 28 0.45 7.54 2.04
CA GLU A 28 -0.55 8.62 2.10
C GLU A 28 -0.33 9.57 3.28
N GLN A 29 -0.66 10.85 3.05
CA GLN A 29 -0.74 11.85 4.11
C GLN A 29 -2.13 11.84 4.77
N ASN A 30 -2.48 10.70 5.36
CA ASN A 30 -3.78 10.48 5.98
C ASN A 30 -3.61 9.61 7.22
N ARG A 31 -4.22 10.00 8.34
CA ARG A 31 -4.13 9.28 9.61
C ARG A 31 -4.86 7.94 9.59
N ASP A 32 -5.99 7.87 8.90
CA ASP A 32 -6.94 6.77 8.99
C ASP A 32 -6.78 5.75 7.85
N ALA A 33 -5.74 5.89 7.04
CA ALA A 33 -5.48 5.06 5.87
C ALA A 33 -6.67 5.00 4.88
N GLN A 34 -7.24 6.17 4.57
CA GLN A 34 -8.45 6.24 3.74
C GLN A 34 -8.23 5.69 2.32
N LEU A 35 -7.06 5.92 1.71
CA LEU A 35 -6.77 5.35 0.39
C LEU A 35 -6.73 3.82 0.45
N ARG A 36 -6.08 3.24 1.48
CA ARG A 36 -6.11 1.79 1.69
C ARG A 36 -7.53 1.27 1.81
N THR A 37 -8.38 1.95 2.59
CA THR A 37 -9.80 1.56 2.76
C THR A 37 -10.55 1.54 1.43
N LEU A 38 -10.36 2.57 0.59
CA LEU A 38 -10.97 2.63 -0.73
C LEU A 38 -10.44 1.52 -1.66
N LEU A 39 -9.14 1.23 -1.65
CA LEU A 39 -8.57 0.16 -2.48
C LEU A 39 -9.14 -1.22 -2.09
N LEU A 40 -9.37 -1.48 -0.81
CA LEU A 40 -10.02 -2.71 -0.34
C LEU A 40 -11.47 -2.81 -0.83
N ALA A 41 -12.23 -1.73 -0.66
CA ALA A 41 -13.65 -1.71 -1.00
C ALA A 41 -13.89 -1.80 -2.52
N GLU A 42 -13.09 -1.09 -3.31
CA GLU A 42 -13.39 -0.83 -4.73
C GLU A 42 -12.61 -1.74 -5.68
N CYS A 43 -11.44 -2.23 -5.26
CA CYS A 43 -10.62 -3.14 -6.07
C CYS A 43 -10.62 -4.58 -5.54
N GLY A 44 -11.28 -4.85 -4.41
CA GLY A 44 -11.26 -6.19 -3.79
C GLY A 44 -9.87 -6.63 -3.34
N ALA A 45 -8.97 -5.68 -3.06
CA ALA A 45 -7.59 -5.96 -2.71
C ALA A 45 -7.49 -6.78 -1.41
N ASP A 46 -6.48 -7.64 -1.31
CA ASP A 46 -6.22 -8.41 -0.08
C ASP A 46 -5.69 -7.46 1.03
N PRO A 47 -6.32 -7.38 2.21
CA PRO A 47 -5.82 -6.58 3.33
C PRO A 47 -4.36 -6.86 3.73
N ALA A 48 -3.89 -8.09 3.53
CA ALA A 48 -2.51 -8.51 3.83
C ALA A 48 -1.49 -8.04 2.77
N GLN A 49 -1.95 -7.73 1.56
CA GLN A 49 -1.11 -7.20 0.48
C GLN A 49 -0.81 -5.71 0.67
N LEU A 50 -1.73 -4.95 1.25
CA LEU A 50 -1.63 -3.49 1.38
C LEU A 50 -0.97 -3.09 2.70
N VAL A 51 0.28 -2.63 2.62
CA VAL A 51 1.07 -2.15 3.76
C VAL A 51 0.98 -0.62 3.84
N PRO A 52 0.30 -0.04 4.85
CA PRO A 52 0.15 1.41 4.95
C PRO A 52 1.46 2.09 5.41
N ILE A 53 1.82 3.18 4.74
CA ILE A 53 2.89 4.12 5.13
C ILE A 53 2.23 5.48 5.33
N LEU A 54 1.93 5.82 6.59
CA LEU A 54 1.11 6.98 6.93
C LEU A 54 1.97 8.14 7.42
N HIS A 55 1.71 9.35 6.94
CA HIS A 55 2.41 10.56 7.36
C HIS A 55 1.45 11.71 7.64
N TYR A 56 1.22 12.05 8.92
CA TYR A 56 0.15 12.98 9.32
C TYR A 56 0.55 13.93 10.46
N ASP A 57 1.83 14.31 10.55
CA ASP A 57 2.35 15.23 11.58
C ASP A 57 2.19 16.73 11.24
N GLY A 58 1.51 17.05 10.14
CA GLY A 58 1.31 18.40 9.64
C GLY A 58 2.43 18.91 8.73
N THR A 59 3.50 18.15 8.52
CA THR A 59 4.57 18.50 7.57
C THR A 59 4.38 17.81 6.20
N PRO A 60 4.95 18.35 5.11
CA PRO A 60 4.96 17.65 3.83
C PRO A 60 5.74 16.34 3.91
N VAL A 61 5.19 15.27 3.35
CA VAL A 61 5.89 13.98 3.28
C VAL A 61 7.17 14.13 2.45
N THR A 62 8.29 13.60 2.96
CA THR A 62 9.60 13.70 2.29
C THR A 62 10.03 12.37 1.69
N ALA A 63 10.84 12.41 0.62
CA ALA A 63 11.45 11.21 0.05
C ALA A 63 12.35 10.46 1.06
N ARG A 64 12.94 11.18 2.02
CA ARG A 64 13.73 10.59 3.11
C ARG A 64 12.84 9.75 4.03
N PHE A 65 11.71 10.31 4.45
CA PHE A 65 10.73 9.59 5.26
C PHE A 65 10.23 8.33 4.54
N ILE A 66 9.75 8.47 3.30
CA ILE A 66 9.18 7.35 2.52
C ILE A 66 10.18 6.19 2.41
N ARG A 67 11.43 6.50 2.05
CA ARG A 67 12.48 5.49 1.93
C ARG A 67 12.75 4.77 3.26
N SER A 68 12.87 5.52 4.35
CA SER A 68 13.14 4.95 5.68
C SER A 68 11.98 4.07 6.15
N ALA A 69 10.74 4.53 6.01
CA ALA A 69 9.55 3.80 6.43
C ALA A 69 9.36 2.50 5.61
N ILE A 70 9.56 2.54 4.29
CA ILE A 70 9.51 1.33 3.45
C ILE A 70 10.61 0.35 3.86
N ALA A 71 11.85 0.82 4.08
CA ALA A 71 12.96 -0.04 4.48
C ALA A 71 12.69 -0.75 5.83
N GLU A 72 12.11 -0.04 6.80
CA GLU A 72 11.70 -0.60 8.09
C GLU A 72 10.62 -1.66 7.92
N GLN A 73 9.56 -1.38 7.15
CA GLN A 73 8.49 -2.35 6.90
C GLN A 73 8.99 -3.60 6.18
N LEU A 74 9.92 -3.47 5.24
CA LEU A 74 10.52 -4.63 4.57
C LEU A 74 11.29 -5.55 5.52
N GLN A 75 11.88 -5.01 6.60
CA GLN A 75 12.52 -5.84 7.62
C GLN A 75 11.49 -6.62 8.44
N LEU A 76 10.38 -5.97 8.80
CA LEU A 76 9.30 -6.60 9.56
C LEU A 76 8.59 -7.68 8.74
N VAL A 77 8.32 -7.41 7.46
CA VAL A 77 7.74 -8.37 6.51
C VAL A 77 8.61 -9.61 6.38
N LYS A 78 9.93 -9.44 6.19
CA LYS A 78 10.85 -10.59 6.05
C LYS A 78 10.91 -11.46 7.30
N ALA A 79 10.64 -10.88 8.47
CA ALA A 79 10.61 -11.61 9.73
C ALA A 79 9.30 -12.38 9.95
N ALA A 80 8.22 -12.04 9.26
CA ALA A 80 6.93 -12.71 9.37
C ALA A 80 6.83 -13.91 8.39
N PRO A 81 6.30 -15.07 8.79
CA PRO A 81 6.16 -16.22 7.90
C PRO A 81 5.18 -15.91 6.75
N HIS A 82 5.63 -16.07 5.50
CA HIS A 82 4.83 -15.84 4.30
C HIS A 82 3.64 -16.82 4.25
N ARG A 83 2.41 -16.33 4.43
CA ARG A 83 1.21 -17.14 4.19
C ARG A 83 1.07 -17.35 2.69
N ARG A 84 1.29 -18.59 2.23
CA ARG A 84 1.00 -18.99 0.84
C ARG A 84 -0.49 -18.79 0.56
N LYS A 85 -0.82 -18.09 -0.54
CA LYS A 85 -2.17 -18.10 -1.12
C LYS A 85 -2.51 -19.55 -1.46
N VAL A 86 -3.45 -20.13 -0.72
CA VAL A 86 -4.06 -21.43 -1.09
C VAL A 86 -5.08 -21.10 -2.17
N VAL A 87 -4.75 -21.43 -3.41
CA VAL A 87 -5.70 -21.46 -4.51
C VAL A 87 -6.44 -22.79 -4.38
N LEU A 88 -7.76 -22.73 -4.13
CA LEU A 88 -8.66 -23.89 -4.21
C LEU A 88 -9.08 -24.11 -5.67
#